data_AF-A0A975E7T0-F1
#
_entry.id   AF-A0A975E7T0-F1
#
_cell.length_a   1.000
_cell.length_b   1.000
_cell.length_c   1.000
_cell.angle_alpha   90.00
_cell.angle_beta   90.00
_cell.angle_gamma   90.00
#
_symmetry.space_group_name_H-M   'P 1'
#
loop_
_entity.id
_entity.type
_entity.pdbx_description
1 polymer ?
#
loop_
_entity_poly.entity_id
_entity_poly.type
_entity_poly.pdbx_seq_one_letter_code
_entity_poly.pdbx_strand_id
1 'polypeptide(L)' 'MDSKKRIGDWEGDTVIGGGRKGVLVTLVERKSRYTLAHPLRSKHSAG' A
#
# COMPACT_ATOMS: atom_id res chain seq x y z
N MET A 1 24.80 0.71 -11.58
CA MET A 1 23.95 0.38 -10.43
C MET A 1 22.51 0.33 -10.91
N ASP A 2 22.03 -0.86 -11.27
CA ASP A 2 20.70 -1.07 -11.84
C ASP A 2 19.81 -1.76 -10.79
N SER A 3 19.40 -1.00 -9.78
CA SER A 3 18.51 -1.49 -8.71
C SER A 3 17.06 -1.66 -9.17
N LYS A 4 16.77 -1.41 -10.46
CA LYS A 4 15.42 -1.43 -11.04
C LYS A 4 15.07 -2.73 -11.76
N LYS A 5 15.94 -3.76 -11.72
CA LYS A 5 15.69 -5.06 -12.36
C LYS A 5 14.93 -6.07 -11.50
N ARG A 6 14.76 -5.86 -10.21
CA ARG A 6 14.05 -6.82 -9.35
C ARG A 6 12.55 -6.56 -9.35
N ILE A 7 11.76 -7.61 -9.56
CA ILE A 7 10.31 -7.61 -9.29
C ILE A 7 10.12 -8.06 -7.85
N GLY A 8 9.18 -7.44 -7.15
CA GLY A 8 8.83 -7.80 -5.77
C GLY A 8 9.24 -6.76 -4.73
N ASP A 9 9.65 -5.57 -5.19
CA ASP A 9 9.81 -4.39 -4.34
C ASP A 9 8.47 -3.63 -4.29
N TRP A 10 7.83 -3.69 -3.13
CA TRP A 10 6.51 -3.09 -2.89
C TRP A 10 6.64 -1.83 -2.02
N GLU A 11 6.00 -0.74 -2.46
CA GLU A 11 5.75 0.45 -1.64
C GLU A 11 4.34 0.37 -1.09
N GLY A 12 4.16 0.70 0.19
CA GLY A 12 2.88 0.64 0.87
C GLY A 12 2.51 1.99 1.49
N ASP A 13 1.36 2.52 1.10
CA ASP A 13 0.79 3.75 1.66
C ASP A 13 -0.52 3.45 2.40
N THR A 14 -0.83 4.29 3.39
CA THR A 14 -2.10 4.25 4.12
C THR A 14 -2.79 5.60 4.05
N VAL A 15 -3.96 5.65 3.42
CA VAL A 15 -4.81 6.84 3.34
C VAL A 15 -5.87 6.76 4.44
N ILE A 16 -5.93 7.80 5.28
CA ILE A 16 -6.96 7.94 6.30
C ILE A 16 -7.98 8.96 5.82
N GLY A 17 -9.22 8.53 5.64
CA GLY A 17 -10.32 9.39 5.21
C GLY A 17 -10.61 10.50 6.23
N GLY A 18 -11.07 11.65 5.73
CA GLY A 18 -11.46 12.81 6.52
C GLY A 18 -12.42 12.44 7.67
N GLY A 19 -12.22 13.05 8.83
CA GLY A 19 -12.99 12.70 10.04
C GLY A 19 -12.75 11.27 10.54
N ARG A 20 -11.64 10.64 10.12
CA ARG A 20 -11.22 9.28 10.52
C ARG A 20 -12.20 8.16 10.12
N LYS A 21 -13.14 8.40 9.21
CA LYS A 21 -14.27 7.50 8.85
C LYS A 21 -13.93 6.34 7.92
N GLY A 22 -12.69 6.22 7.47
CA GLY A 22 -12.24 5.09 6.66
C GLY A 22 -10.73 5.04 6.55
N VAL A 23 -10.19 3.88 6.23
CA VAL A 23 -8.77 3.68 5.93
C VAL A 23 -8.66 2.86 4.65
N LEU A 24 -7.76 3.25 3.78
CA LEU A 24 -7.42 2.55 2.55
C LEU A 24 -5.92 2.28 2.55
N VAL A 25 -5.52 1.03 2.37
CA VAL A 25 -4.13 0.69 2.12
C VAL A 25 -3.93 0.48 0.63
N THR A 26 -2.83 1.01 0.11
CA THR A 26 -2.39 0.77 -1.25
C THR A 26 -1.00 0.15 -1.26
N LEU A 27 -0.80 -0.90 -2.04
CA LEU A 27 0.50 -1.54 -2.26
C LEU A 27 0.83 -1.44 -3.75
N VAL A 28 1.99 -0.87 -4.08
CA VAL A 28 2.43 -0.68 -5.46
C VAL A 28 3.77 -1.38 -5.66
N GLU A 29 3.81 -2.30 -6.61
CA GLU A 29 5.08 -2.86 -7.08
C GLU A 29 5.66 -1.91 -8.14
N ARG A 30 6.85 -1.36 -7.86
CA ARG A 30 7.36 -0.20 -8.62
C ARG A 30 7.73 -0.52 -10.06
N LYS A 31 8.14 -1.77 -10.33
CA LYS A 31 8.71 -2.18 -11.62
C LYS A 31 7.64 -2.57 -12.63
N SER A 32 6.72 -3.43 -12.23
CA SER A 32 5.55 -3.90 -12.96
C SER A 32 4.39 -2.91 -12.91
N ARG A 33 4.43 -1.94 -11.99
CA ARG A 33 3.35 -0.96 -11.74
C ARG A 33 2.05 -1.62 -11.26
N TYR A 34 2.12 -2.88 -10.82
CA TYR A 34 0.99 -3.60 -10.28
C TYR A 34 0.56 -2.98 -8.95
N THR A 35 -0.72 -2.65 -8.83
CA THR A 35 -1.25 -1.91 -7.69
C THR A 35 -2.40 -2.67 -7.05
N LEU A 36 -2.33 -2.86 -5.74
CA LEU A 36 -3.39 -3.40 -4.89
C LEU A 36 -3.94 -2.27 -4.02
N ALA A 37 -5.25 -2.21 -3.87
CA ALA A 37 -5.91 -1.26 -2.97
C ALA A 37 -6.98 -2.00 -2.15
N HIS A 38 -6.94 -1.85 -0.82
CA HIS A 38 -7.86 -2.56 0.07
C HIS A 38 -8.36 -1.65 1.20
N PRO A 39 -9.68 -1.49 1.37
CA PRO A 39 -10.23 -0.74 2.49
C PRO A 39 -10.05 -1.53 3.79
N LEU A 40 -9.47 -0.90 4.80
CA LEU A 40 -9.34 -1.51 6.13
C LEU A 40 -10.57 -1.21 6.98
N ARG A 41 -11.10 -2.24 7.64
CA ARG A 41 -12.19 -2.13 8.61
C ARG A 41 -11.75 -1.49 9.94
N SER A 42 -10.45 -1.53 10.24
CA SER A 42 -9.86 -1.05 11.48
C SER A 42 -8.48 -0.47 11.21
N LYS A 43 -8.04 0.49 12.05
CA LYS A 43 -6.72 1.12 11.97
C LYS A 43 -5.65 0.41 12.81
N HIS A 44 -6.04 -0.66 13.49
CA HIS A 44 -5.17 -1.41 14.39
C HIS A 44 -4.43 -2.49 13.61
N SER A 45 -3.12 -2.64 13.88
CA SER A 45 -2.40 -3.84 13.50
C SER A 45 -2.96 -5.02 14.30
N ALA A 46 -3.24 -6.13 13.62
CA ALA A 46 -3.31 -7.41 14.33
C ALA A 46 -1.88 -7.68 14.83
N GLY A 47 -1.71 -7.63 16.16
CA GLY A 47 -0.44 -7.94 16.81
C GLY A 47 -0.06 -9.40 16.68
#